data_AF-A0A922LRQ3-F1
#
_entry.id   AF-A0A922LRQ3-F1
#
_cell.length_a   1.000
_cell.length_b   1.000
_cell.length_c   1.000
_cell.angle_alpha   90.00
_cell.angle_beta   90.00
_cell.angle_gamma   90.00
#
_symmetry.space_group_name_H-M   'P 1'
#
loop_
_entity.id
_entity.type
_entity.pdbx_description
1 polymer ?
#
loop_
_entity_poly.entity_id
_entity_poly.type
_entity_poly.pdbx_seq_one_letter_code
_entity_poly.pdbx_strand_id
1 'polypeptide(L)'
;LYFAEKIILNYGNIRINIIRNFSFCFACDCELIFDRSRWLEADVILLTDRLYPKGPRPPNQLWFIYVHESPTYIRIADGLENKVNYTISYRTDSTIYVPYHNYIPFVASHGPDTKYVLPSHNYATGKSKMVAWFVSNCQPKNPRMMYVKELSRHIQVRTHII
;
A
#
# COMPACT_ATOMS: atom_id res chain seq x y z
N LEU A 1 0.55 -36.62 -1.02
CA LEU A 1 0.96 -35.69 0.06
C LEU A 1 -0.06 -34.57 0.07
N TYR A 2 -1.01 -34.62 1.00
CA TYR A 2 -1.97 -33.53 1.19
C TYR A 2 -1.23 -32.41 1.91
N PHE A 3 -1.11 -31.24 1.28
CA PHE A 3 -0.68 -30.04 1.99
C PHE A 3 -1.83 -29.65 2.92
N ALA A 4 -1.53 -29.35 4.19
CA ALA A 4 -2.53 -28.81 5.10
C ALA A 4 -2.79 -27.35 4.71
N GLU A 5 -4.06 -26.96 4.67
CA GLU A 5 -4.49 -25.58 4.42
C GLU A 5 -3.77 -24.62 5.39
N LYS A 6 -3.22 -23.52 4.86
CA LYS A 6 -2.48 -22.52 5.62
C LYS A 6 -3.34 -21.31 5.95
N ILE A 7 -3.39 -20.94 7.22
CA ILE A 7 -4.22 -19.81 7.67
C ILE A 7 -3.37 -18.54 7.68
N ILE A 8 -3.81 -17.56 6.87
CA ILE A 8 -3.27 -16.20 6.85
C ILE A 8 -4.28 -15.29 7.54
N LEU A 9 -3.88 -14.64 8.62
CA LEU A 9 -4.72 -13.69 9.35
C LEU A 9 -4.32 -12.26 9.02
N ASN A 10 -5.25 -11.49 8.44
CA ASN A 10 -5.13 -10.03 8.41
C ASN A 10 -5.40 -9.49 9.81
N TYR A 11 -4.35 -8.96 10.45
CA TYR A 11 -4.41 -8.43 11.80
C TYR A 11 -4.25 -6.90 11.75
N GLY A 12 -5.38 -6.23 11.59
CA GLY A 12 -5.50 -4.78 11.59
C GLY A 12 -6.77 -4.33 10.88
N ASN A 13 -6.96 -3.02 10.74
CA ASN A 13 -8.14 -2.45 10.09
C ASN A 13 -7.97 -2.31 8.58
N ILE A 14 -6.72 -2.27 8.09
CA ILE A 14 -6.44 -2.18 6.66
C ILE A 14 -6.61 -3.58 6.06
N ARG A 15 -7.73 -3.76 5.35
CA ARG A 15 -7.99 -4.99 4.62
C ARG A 15 -7.13 -5.05 3.38
N ILE A 16 -6.26 -6.04 3.34
CA ILE A 16 -5.46 -6.32 2.15
C ILE A 16 -6.32 -7.18 1.24
N ASN A 17 -6.78 -6.57 0.14
CA ASN A 17 -7.41 -7.31 -0.95
C ASN A 17 -6.30 -7.99 -1.74
N ILE A 18 -5.80 -9.11 -1.23
CA ILE A 18 -5.03 -10.05 -2.04
C ILE A 18 -5.99 -10.54 -3.12
N ILE A 19 -5.55 -10.46 -4.39
CA ILE A 19 -6.31 -11.00 -5.51
C ILE A 19 -6.67 -12.44 -5.16
N ARG A 20 -7.96 -12.72 -4.95
CA ARG A 20 -8.47 -14.04 -4.55
C ARG A 20 -8.39 -15.07 -5.67
N ASN A 21 -7.87 -14.68 -6.83
CA ASN A 21 -7.65 -15.57 -7.94
C ASN A 21 -6.26 -16.20 -7.80
N PHE A 22 -6.22 -17.31 -7.06
CA PHE A 22 -5.05 -18.16 -6.91
C PHE A 22 -4.92 -19.19 -8.05
N SER A 23 -5.66 -19.07 -9.16
CA SER A 23 -5.62 -20.05 -10.26
C SER A 23 -4.23 -20.21 -10.90
N PHE A 24 -3.31 -19.27 -10.67
CA PHE A 24 -1.91 -19.33 -11.09
C PHE A 24 -0.92 -19.58 -9.94
N CYS A 25 -1.40 -19.80 -8.72
CA CYS A 25 -0.56 -20.06 -7.55
C CYS A 25 -0.21 -21.55 -7.50
N PHE A 26 1.06 -21.88 -7.25
CA PHE A 26 1.48 -23.28 -7.07
C PHE A 26 1.13 -23.83 -5.67
N ALA A 27 0.75 -22.95 -4.73
CA ALA A 27 0.30 -23.26 -3.39
C ALA A 27 -1.09 -22.62 -3.17
N CYS A 28 -2.15 -23.34 -3.52
CA CYS A 28 -3.53 -22.84 -3.51
C CYS A 28 -4.29 -23.09 -2.21
N ASP A 29 -3.72 -23.82 -1.26
CA ASP A 29 -4.42 -24.24 -0.05
C ASP A 29 -4.15 -23.25 1.09
N CYS A 30 -4.66 -22.03 0.96
CA CYS A 30 -4.54 -20.96 1.95
C CYS A 30 -5.89 -20.30 2.24
N GLU A 31 -6.23 -20.15 3.52
CA GLU A 31 -7.40 -19.40 3.98
C GLU A 31 -6.98 -18.00 4.43
N LEU A 32 -7.57 -16.93 3.87
CA LEU A 32 -7.41 -15.57 4.40
C LEU A 32 -8.55 -15.24 5.36
N ILE A 33 -8.23 -15.13 6.64
CA ILE A 33 -9.17 -14.80 7.71
C ILE A 33 -8.97 -13.37 8.22
N PHE A 34 -10.02 -12.83 8.84
CA PHE A 34 -10.06 -11.46 9.40
C PHE A 34 -10.46 -11.41 10.87
N ASP A 35 -10.85 -12.55 11.45
CA ASP A 35 -11.17 -12.64 12.86
C ASP A 35 -9.89 -12.70 13.70
N ARG A 36 -9.56 -11.58 14.33
CA ARG A 36 -8.34 -11.43 15.14
C ARG A 36 -8.31 -12.31 16.39
N SER A 37 -9.46 -12.84 16.83
CA SER A 37 -9.50 -13.76 17.97
C SER A 37 -8.80 -15.10 17.65
N ARG A 38 -8.81 -15.50 16.38
CA ARG A 38 -8.19 -16.70 15.81
C ARG A 38 -6.68 -16.54 15.56
N TRP A 39 -6.01 -15.62 16.23
CA TRP A 39 -4.58 -15.39 15.96
C TRP A 39 -3.67 -16.54 16.39
N LEU A 40 -4.06 -17.39 17.33
CA LEU A 40 -3.23 -18.51 17.80
C LEU A 40 -3.18 -19.69 16.82
N GLU A 41 -4.20 -19.84 15.98
CA GLU A 41 -4.30 -20.89 14.97
C GLU A 41 -3.71 -20.47 13.60
N ALA A 42 -3.48 -19.18 13.40
CA ALA A 42 -2.92 -18.68 12.15
C ALA A 42 -1.45 -19.11 11.97
N ASP A 43 -1.11 -19.64 10.79
CA ASP A 43 0.28 -19.87 10.40
C ASP A 43 1.00 -18.55 10.13
N VAL A 44 0.29 -17.58 9.55
CA VAL A 44 0.83 -16.26 9.18
C VAL A 44 -0.05 -15.15 9.73
N ILE A 45 0.57 -14.19 10.41
CA ILE A 45 -0.06 -12.94 10.82
C ILE A 45 0.43 -11.82 9.93
N LEU A 46 -0.50 -11.14 9.28
CA LEU A 46 -0.26 -9.98 8.44
C LEU A 46 -0.69 -8.72 9.20
N LEU A 47 0.28 -8.06 9.83
CA LEU A 47 0.10 -6.83 10.58
C LEU A 47 -0.09 -5.66 9.62
N THR A 48 -1.27 -5.04 9.64
CA THR A 48 -1.61 -3.97 8.69
C THR A 48 -1.69 -2.59 9.33
N ASP A 49 -1.73 -2.54 10.66
CA ASP A 49 -1.68 -1.31 11.44
C ASP A 49 -0.97 -1.54 12.79
N ARG A 50 -1.34 -0.74 13.80
CA ARG A 50 -0.69 -0.71 15.12
C ARG A 50 -1.22 -1.79 16.07
N LEU A 51 -2.11 -2.63 15.58
CA LEU A 51 -2.70 -3.70 16.34
C LEU A 51 -1.86 -4.95 16.09
N TYR A 52 -1.49 -5.62 17.16
CA TYR A 52 -0.82 -6.91 17.12
C TYR A 52 -1.31 -7.77 18.29
N PRO A 53 -1.22 -9.10 18.17
CA PRO A 53 -1.59 -9.99 19.26
C PRO A 53 -0.80 -9.74 20.54
N LYS A 54 -1.47 -9.89 21.68
CA LYS A 54 -0.85 -9.88 23.00
C LYS A 54 -0.75 -11.31 23.51
N GLY A 55 0.44 -11.73 23.91
CA GLY A 55 0.68 -13.07 24.46
C GLY A 55 1.88 -13.77 23.84
N PRO A 56 2.16 -15.01 24.28
CA PRO A 56 3.24 -15.81 23.73
C PRO A 56 2.90 -16.22 22.29
N ARG A 57 3.80 -15.88 21.36
CA ARG A 57 3.68 -16.25 19.95
C ARG A 57 3.96 -17.76 19.78
N PRO A 58 3.11 -18.51 19.04
CA PRO A 58 3.41 -19.90 18.69
C PRO A 58 4.74 -20.02 17.94
N PRO A 59 5.59 -21.03 18.22
CA PRO A 59 6.94 -21.12 17.66
C PRO A 59 7.04 -21.06 16.12
N ASN A 60 6.04 -21.60 15.41
CA ASN A 60 6.05 -21.72 13.95
C ASN A 60 5.18 -20.68 13.23
N GLN A 61 4.51 -19.80 13.98
CA GLN A 61 3.71 -18.73 13.38
C GLN A 61 4.65 -17.67 12.82
N LEU A 62 4.42 -17.14 11.62
CA LEU A 62 5.22 -16.07 11.00
C LEU A 62 4.51 -14.72 11.06
N TRP A 63 5.24 -13.64 11.31
CA TRP A 63 4.67 -12.30 11.35
C TRP A 63 5.24 -11.46 10.20
N PHE A 64 4.34 -10.98 9.36
CA PHE A 64 4.60 -10.07 8.26
C PHE A 64 4.07 -8.69 8.63
N ILE A 65 4.85 -7.65 8.35
CA ILE A 65 4.38 -6.28 8.47
C ILE A 65 4.09 -5.71 7.07
N TYR A 66 2.88 -5.23 6.87
CA TYR A 66 2.47 -4.55 5.64
C TYR A 66 2.53 -3.04 5.85
N VAL A 67 3.38 -2.36 5.08
CA VAL A 67 3.64 -0.93 5.25
C VAL A 67 3.66 -0.20 3.92
N HIS A 68 2.63 0.62 3.74
CA HIS A 68 2.49 1.59 2.66
C HIS A 68 2.29 3.00 3.20
N GLU A 69 2.81 3.30 4.38
CA GLU A 69 2.89 4.69 4.86
C GLU A 69 4.34 5.15 4.90
N SER A 70 4.57 6.46 4.79
CA SER A 70 5.93 6.99 4.85
C SER A 70 6.52 6.80 6.26
N PRO A 71 7.85 6.72 6.43
CA PRO A 71 8.46 6.40 7.74
C PRO A 71 8.06 7.34 8.87
N THR A 72 7.78 8.61 8.56
CA THR A 72 7.26 9.62 9.50
C THR A 72 5.83 9.35 10.00
N TYR A 73 5.12 8.43 9.38
CA TYR A 73 3.77 7.95 9.71
C TYR A 73 3.72 6.43 9.94
N ILE A 74 4.85 5.70 9.81
CA ILE A 74 4.93 4.31 10.25
C ILE A 74 4.90 4.32 11.76
N ARG A 75 3.74 3.95 12.30
CA ARG A 75 3.51 3.91 13.75
C ARG A 75 3.47 2.47 14.29
N ILE A 76 3.97 1.51 13.51
CA ILE A 76 3.90 0.06 13.76
C ILE A 76 5.21 -0.45 14.41
N ALA A 77 6.30 0.31 14.35
CA ALA A 77 7.60 -0.11 14.86
C ALA A 77 7.67 -0.24 16.40
N ASP A 78 6.90 0.56 17.13
CA ASP A 78 6.95 0.61 18.60
C ASP A 78 6.45 -0.72 19.20
N GLY A 79 7.32 -1.50 19.87
CA GLY A 79 6.93 -2.72 20.59
C GLY A 79 6.90 -4.01 19.75
N LEU A 80 7.30 -3.93 18.47
CA LEU A 80 7.47 -5.07 17.56
C LEU A 80 8.94 -5.47 17.36
N GLU A 81 9.85 -4.94 18.16
CA GLU A 81 11.28 -5.24 18.08
C GLU A 81 11.47 -6.77 18.14
N ASN A 82 12.16 -7.32 17.14
CA ASN A 82 12.44 -8.76 16.99
C ASN A 82 11.20 -9.68 16.88
N LYS A 83 9.99 -9.15 16.68
CA LYS A 83 8.77 -9.95 16.49
C LYS A 83 8.36 -10.12 15.04
N VAL A 84 8.87 -9.30 14.13
CA VAL A 84 8.54 -9.35 12.71
C VAL A 84 9.60 -10.18 11.97
N ASN A 85 9.16 -11.12 11.14
CA ASN A 85 10.05 -11.94 10.32
C ASN A 85 10.30 -11.30 8.96
N TYR A 86 9.25 -10.74 8.36
CA TYR A 86 9.27 -10.32 6.97
C TYR A 86 8.54 -8.99 6.78
N THR A 87 9.01 -8.19 5.83
CA THR A 87 8.44 -6.89 5.49
C THR A 87 7.78 -6.94 4.11
N ILE A 88 6.60 -6.35 4.01
CA ILE A 88 5.87 -6.13 2.75
C ILE A 88 5.72 -4.62 2.57
N SER A 89 6.47 -4.03 1.64
CA SER A 89 6.50 -2.57 1.49
C SER A 89 6.98 -2.10 0.11
N TYR A 90 6.81 -0.81 -0.16
CA TYR A 90 7.34 -0.12 -1.34
C TYR A 90 8.85 0.10 -1.30
N ARG A 91 9.53 -0.21 -0.19
CA ARG A 91 10.98 -0.13 -0.13
C ARG A 91 11.59 -1.32 -0.86
N THR A 92 12.59 -1.07 -1.69
CA THR A 92 13.29 -2.09 -2.48
C THR A 92 14.09 -3.08 -1.63
N ASP A 93 14.34 -2.75 -0.36
CA ASP A 93 15.01 -3.61 0.62
C ASP A 93 14.03 -4.41 1.51
N SER A 94 12.73 -4.38 1.20
CA SER A 94 11.74 -5.22 1.88
C SER A 94 11.81 -6.67 1.42
N THR A 95 11.36 -7.62 2.27
CA THR A 95 11.30 -9.05 1.90
C THR A 95 10.41 -9.27 0.68
N ILE A 96 9.24 -8.62 0.68
CA ILE A 96 8.29 -8.65 -0.43
C ILE A 96 8.07 -7.21 -0.88
N TYR A 97 8.65 -6.88 -2.04
CA TYR A 97 8.49 -5.58 -2.65
C TYR A 97 7.07 -5.42 -3.22
N VAL A 98 6.33 -4.43 -2.72
CA VAL A 98 5.02 -4.03 -3.23
C VAL A 98 5.05 -2.52 -3.47
N PRO A 99 5.16 -2.05 -4.72
CA PRO A 99 5.20 -0.62 -5.02
C PRO A 99 3.89 0.10 -4.68
N TYR A 100 3.97 1.42 -4.55
CA TYR A 100 2.81 2.29 -4.35
C TYR A 100 1.94 2.37 -5.60
N HIS A 101 0.93 1.49 -5.68
CA HIS A 101 0.05 1.37 -6.83
C HIS A 101 0.83 1.17 -8.14
N ASN A 102 0.13 0.79 -9.19
CA ASN A 102 0.68 0.87 -10.54
C ASN A 102 -0.37 1.55 -11.40
N TYR A 103 0.06 2.49 -12.24
CA TYR A 103 -0.81 2.97 -13.30
C TYR A 103 -0.84 1.89 -14.39
N ILE A 104 -1.97 1.22 -14.51
CA ILE A 104 -2.22 0.31 -15.62
C ILE A 104 -3.19 1.04 -16.54
N PRO A 105 -2.81 1.32 -17.80
CA PRO A 105 -3.74 1.91 -18.74
C PRO A 105 -4.93 0.96 -18.92
N PHE A 106 -6.14 1.50 -18.95
CA PHE A 106 -7.36 0.72 -19.19
C PHE A 106 -7.30 -0.04 -20.54
N VAL A 107 -6.50 0.47 -21.48
CA VAL A 107 -6.13 -0.21 -22.73
C VAL A 107 -4.61 -0.34 -22.78
N ALA A 108 -4.08 -1.52 -22.50
CA ALA A 108 -2.67 -1.85 -22.68
C ALA A 108 -2.39 -2.10 -24.18
N SER A 109 -2.18 -1.03 -24.96
CA SER A 109 -1.78 -1.20 -26.36
C SER A 109 -0.28 -1.46 -26.43
N HIS A 110 0.10 -2.71 -26.71
CA HIS A 110 1.50 -3.16 -26.85
C HIS A 110 2.05 -2.99 -28.29
N GLY A 111 1.53 -2.03 -29.06
CA GLY A 111 2.03 -1.69 -30.41
C GLY A 111 2.89 -0.43 -30.42
N PRO A 112 3.65 -0.15 -31.50
CA PRO A 112 4.46 1.08 -31.65
C PRO A 112 3.62 2.38 -31.59
N ASP A 113 2.30 2.27 -31.78
CA ASP A 113 1.32 3.35 -31.67
C ASP A 113 0.75 3.47 -30.24
N THR A 114 1.62 3.64 -29.23
CA THR A 114 1.26 3.86 -27.82
C THR A 114 0.60 5.22 -27.56
N LYS A 115 -0.30 5.66 -28.43
CA LYS A 115 -1.03 6.92 -28.26
C LYS A 115 -2.35 6.60 -27.56
N TYR A 116 -2.37 6.90 -26.26
CA TYR A 116 -3.62 7.05 -25.52
C TYR A 116 -4.63 7.81 -26.37
N VAL A 117 -5.89 7.35 -26.42
CA VAL A 117 -6.96 8.11 -27.09
C VAL A 117 -7.03 9.46 -26.39
N LEU A 118 -6.62 10.51 -27.09
CA LEU A 118 -6.73 11.85 -26.56
C LEU A 118 -8.22 12.16 -26.35
N PRO A 119 -8.60 12.74 -25.22
CA PRO A 119 -9.99 13.10 -25.00
C PRO A 119 -10.48 14.04 -26.11
N SER A 120 -11.76 13.87 -26.50
CA SER A 120 -12.41 14.66 -27.56
C SER A 120 -12.50 16.15 -27.25
N HIS A 121 -12.26 16.53 -26.00
CA HIS A 121 -12.24 17.91 -25.53
C HIS A 121 -10.94 18.19 -24.79
N ASN A 122 -10.44 19.41 -24.98
CA ASN A 122 -9.26 19.88 -24.26
C ASN A 122 -9.66 20.31 -22.85
N TYR A 123 -9.41 19.45 -21.85
CA TYR A 123 -9.65 19.75 -20.43
C TYR A 123 -8.89 20.99 -19.92
N ALA A 124 -7.83 21.44 -20.60
CA ALA A 124 -7.09 22.64 -20.24
C ALA A 124 -7.70 23.93 -20.81
N THR A 125 -8.75 23.85 -21.65
CA THR A 125 -9.42 25.03 -22.22
C THR A 125 -9.88 25.97 -21.11
N GLY A 126 -9.48 27.24 -21.18
CA GLY A 126 -9.80 28.26 -20.17
C GLY A 126 -8.98 28.16 -18.87
N LYS A 127 -8.09 27.18 -18.70
CA LYS A 127 -7.18 27.11 -17.55
C LYS A 127 -5.94 27.96 -17.84
N SER A 128 -5.71 28.97 -17.01
CA SER A 128 -4.58 29.92 -17.15
C SER A 128 -3.40 29.64 -16.21
N LYS A 129 -3.55 28.70 -15.28
CA LYS A 129 -2.55 28.37 -14.26
C LYS A 129 -1.64 27.27 -14.78
N MET A 130 -0.33 27.41 -14.55
CA MET A 130 0.69 26.50 -15.08
C MET A 130 0.73 25.17 -14.32
N VAL A 131 0.41 25.19 -13.02
CA VAL A 131 0.45 24.01 -12.16
C VAL A 131 -0.87 23.87 -11.41
N ALA A 132 -1.39 22.64 -11.37
CA ALA A 132 -2.47 22.26 -10.47
C ALA A 132 -1.91 21.37 -9.36
N TRP A 133 -2.12 21.77 -8.11
CA TRP A 133 -1.68 21.05 -6.92
C TRP A 133 -2.89 20.50 -6.18
N PHE A 134 -3.05 19.17 -6.19
CA PHE A 134 -4.13 18.47 -5.51
C PHE A 134 -3.61 17.87 -4.20
N VAL A 135 -4.17 18.26 -3.06
CA VAL A 135 -3.74 17.74 -1.74
C VAL A 135 -4.92 17.69 -0.78
N SER A 136 -5.10 16.56 -0.10
CA SER A 136 -6.12 16.44 0.95
C SER A 136 -5.56 16.75 2.35
N ASN A 137 -4.31 16.38 2.61
CA ASN A 137 -3.66 16.61 3.90
C ASN A 137 -2.80 17.90 3.90
N CYS A 138 -3.34 18.97 4.47
CA CYS A 138 -2.66 20.27 4.57
C CYS A 138 -1.66 20.38 5.73
N GLN A 139 -1.55 19.36 6.60
CA GLN A 139 -0.59 19.31 7.71
C GLN A 139 0.38 18.13 7.54
N PRO A 140 1.18 18.10 6.46
CA PRO A 140 2.14 17.02 6.26
C PRO A 140 3.32 17.16 7.22
N LYS A 141 3.89 16.01 7.60
CA LYS A 141 5.19 15.93 8.29
C LYS A 141 6.39 16.03 7.34
N ASN A 142 6.15 16.31 6.05
CA ASN A 142 7.17 16.42 5.02
C ASN A 142 7.16 17.84 4.43
N PRO A 143 8.23 18.28 3.74
CA PRO A 143 8.36 19.67 3.31
C PRO A 143 7.53 20.04 2.07
N ARG A 144 6.56 19.22 1.63
CA ARG A 144 5.82 19.49 0.38
C ARG A 144 5.10 20.84 0.37
N MET A 145 4.61 21.30 1.52
CA MET A 145 3.97 22.63 1.61
C MET A 145 4.98 23.77 1.49
N MET A 146 6.19 23.59 2.01
CA MET A 146 7.28 24.57 1.84
C MET A 146 7.67 24.65 0.36
N TYR A 147 7.80 23.51 -0.31
CA TYR A 147 8.09 23.44 -1.73
C TYR A 147 7.03 24.18 -2.57
N VAL A 148 5.74 23.91 -2.36
CA VAL A 148 4.65 24.57 -3.10
C VAL A 148 4.59 26.07 -2.81
N LYS A 149 4.88 26.48 -1.57
CA LYS A 149 4.94 27.89 -1.18
C LYS A 149 6.04 28.63 -1.94
N GLU A 150 7.24 28.07 -2.02
CA GLU A 150 8.34 28.67 -2.79
C GLU A 150 8.04 28.64 -4.30
N LEU A 151 7.54 27.52 -4.82
CA LEU A 151 7.16 27.41 -6.24
C LEU A 151 6.13 28.47 -6.65
N SER A 152 5.15 28.75 -5.80
CA SER A 152 4.08 29.73 -6.04
C SER A 152 4.58 31.17 -6.14
N ARG A 153 5.82 31.46 -5.70
CA ARG A 153 6.46 32.77 -5.88
C ARG A 153 6.98 32.99 -7.29
N HIS A 154 7.31 31.91 -7.99
CA HIS A 154 7.92 31.95 -9.32
C HIS A 154 6.92 31.66 -10.45
N ILE A 155 5.91 30.83 -10.18
CA ILE A 155 4.91 30.43 -11.17
C ILE A 155 3.51 30.38 -10.58
N GLN A 156 2.49 30.55 -11.43
CA GLN A 156 1.10 30.51 -11.01
C GLN A 156 0.63 29.08 -10.71
N VAL A 157 0.58 28.73 -9.43
CA VAL A 157 0.07 27.45 -8.92
C VAL A 157 -1.40 27.59 -8.51
N ARG A 158 -2.26 26.64 -8.91
CA ARG A 158 -3.64 26.50 -8.42
C ARG A 158 -3.72 25.35 -7.44
N THR A 159 -4.01 25.65 -6.18
CA THR A 159 -4.23 24.65 -5.13
C THR A 159 -5.69 24.20 -5.10
N HIS A 160 -5.92 22.89 -5.02
CA HIS A 160 -7.23 22.29 -4.76
C HIS A 160 -7.10 21.34 -3.58
N ILE A 161 -7.96 21.54 -2.58
CA ILE A 161 -8.11 20.60 -1.48
C ILE A 161 -9.11 19.54 -1.95
N ILE A 162 -8.70 18.27 -1.93
CA ILE A 162 -9.51 17.13 -2.32
C ILE A 162 -9.90 16.27 -1.11
#